data_AF-A0A2V7CI02-F1
#
_entry.id   AF-A0A2V7CI02-F1
#
_cell.length_a   1.000
_cell.length_b   1.000
_cell.length_c   1.000
_cell.angle_alpha   90.00
_cell.angle_beta   90.00
_cell.angle_gamma   90.00
#
_symmetry.space_group_name_H-M   'P 1'
#
loop_
_entity.id
_entity.type
_entity.pdbx_description
1 polymer ?
#
loop_
_entity_poly.entity_id
_entity_poly.type
_entity_poly.pdbx_seq_one_letter_code
_entity_poly.pdbx_strand_id
1 'polypeptide(L)'
;MTVASRQAVEIPPNDLSAEHALLGGALSEPDIAALLLERLAASDFYTDAHRVIYGAMLALHRSGHPVDHVSLEARLRATNEFDFVGGYPKIQQLLQDGALAIVANAPTYIGQVREAARKRELLALGKRVTEAALNGKPADELLTEIATTVKHLGLTREDGGAPFGLGLGEFLALLRTPRHVSVRPAPAAPPARGVRRDDGRRS
;
A
#
# COMPACT_ATOMS: atom_id res chain seq x y z
N MET A 1 -30.53 4.71 -17.41
CA MET A 1 -29.84 5.51 -16.38
C MET A 1 -28.56 4.81 -16.01
N THR A 2 -27.44 5.41 -16.37
CA THR A 2 -26.08 4.98 -16.05
C THR A 2 -25.91 4.92 -14.53
N VAL A 3 -25.59 3.74 -13.98
CA VAL A 3 -25.07 3.67 -12.61
C VAL A 3 -23.64 4.18 -12.69
N ALA A 4 -23.46 5.48 -12.44
CA ALA A 4 -22.15 6.05 -12.21
C ALA A 4 -21.57 5.36 -10.98
N SER A 5 -20.61 4.46 -11.19
CA SER A 5 -19.74 3.95 -10.15
C SER A 5 -19.11 5.16 -9.46
N ARG A 6 -19.52 5.44 -8.22
CA ARG A 6 -18.76 6.33 -7.35
C ARG A 6 -17.35 5.75 -7.28
N GLN A 7 -16.40 6.36 -7.98
CA GLN A 7 -15.00 6.14 -7.69
C GLN A 7 -14.79 6.65 -6.27
N ALA A 8 -14.88 5.75 -5.30
CA ALA A 8 -14.27 5.99 -4.01
C ALA A 8 -12.80 6.27 -4.31
N VAL A 9 -12.27 7.38 -3.81
CA VAL A 9 -10.83 7.61 -3.83
C VAL A 9 -10.22 6.45 -3.05
N GLU A 10 -9.68 5.45 -3.76
CA GLU A 10 -9.03 4.31 -3.15
C GLU A 10 -7.74 4.80 -2.50
N ILE A 11 -7.81 5.17 -1.21
CA ILE A 11 -6.62 5.46 -0.43
C ILE A 11 -5.89 4.13 -0.24
N PRO A 12 -4.66 3.97 -0.76
CA PRO A 12 -3.92 2.74 -0.58
C PRO A 12 -3.66 2.48 0.92
N PRO A 13 -3.63 1.22 1.37
CA PRO A 13 -3.37 0.87 2.77
C PRO A 13 -2.10 1.53 3.31
N ASN A 14 -2.23 2.19 4.44
CA ASN A 14 -1.14 2.90 5.12
C ASN A 14 -1.43 3.01 6.62
N ASP A 15 -0.39 3.31 7.39
CA ASP A 15 -0.50 3.73 8.78
C ASP A 15 0.50 4.87 9.01
N LEU A 16 0.11 6.08 8.60
CA LEU A 16 0.96 7.27 8.70
C LEU A 16 1.36 7.58 10.14
N SER A 17 0.51 7.25 11.12
CA SER A 17 0.82 7.47 12.53
C SER A 17 1.97 6.56 12.98
N ALA A 18 1.93 5.28 12.60
CA ALA A 18 3.01 4.35 12.86
C ALA A 18 4.30 4.75 12.13
N GLU A 19 4.21 5.20 10.87
CA GLU A 19 5.37 5.67 10.11
C GLU A 19 6.04 6.89 10.77
N HIS A 20 5.26 7.91 11.17
CA HIS A 20 5.82 9.08 11.85
C HIS A 20 6.44 8.72 13.20
N ALA A 21 5.74 7.92 14.02
CA ALA A 21 6.22 7.51 15.32
C ALA A 21 7.54 6.74 15.22
N LEU A 22 7.66 5.84 14.24
CA LEU A 22 8.89 5.08 14.02
C LEU A 22 10.05 5.93 13.52
N LEU A 23 9.82 6.78 12.52
CA LEU A 23 10.87 7.65 11.98
C LEU A 23 11.35 8.64 13.04
N GLY A 24 10.43 9.27 13.76
CA GLY A 24 10.74 10.19 14.85
C GLY A 24 11.43 9.53 16.04
N GLY A 25 10.91 8.37 16.47
CA GLY A 25 11.48 7.58 17.54
C GLY A 25 12.91 7.13 17.22
N ALA A 26 13.16 6.69 15.99
CA ALA A 26 14.50 6.31 15.54
C ALA A 26 15.49 7.49 15.48
N LEU A 27 15.04 8.72 15.28
CA LEU A 27 15.92 9.91 15.34
C LEU A 27 16.29 10.32 16.77
N SER A 28 15.56 9.80 17.76
CA SER A 28 15.73 10.14 19.18
C SER A 28 16.34 9.01 19.99
N GLU A 29 16.05 7.75 19.61
CA GLU A 29 16.41 6.54 20.35
C GLU A 29 17.17 5.56 19.42
N PRO A 30 18.48 5.35 19.65
CA PRO A 30 19.29 4.43 18.86
C PRO A 30 18.75 3.00 18.78
N ASP A 31 18.12 2.50 19.85
CA ASP A 31 17.56 1.14 19.88
C ASP A 31 16.35 1.01 18.93
N ILE A 32 15.52 2.05 18.82
CA ILE A 32 14.43 2.09 17.82
C ILE A 32 15.01 2.18 16.42
N ALA A 33 16.07 2.97 16.21
CA ALA A 33 16.75 3.04 14.92
C ALA A 33 17.27 1.68 14.47
N ALA A 34 17.92 0.93 15.37
CA ALA A 34 18.42 -0.41 15.08
C ALA A 34 17.29 -1.36 14.64
N LEU A 35 16.19 -1.41 15.40
CA LEU A 35 15.02 -2.23 15.06
C LEU A 35 14.41 -1.84 13.70
N LEU A 36 14.31 -0.54 13.42
CA LEU A 36 13.74 -0.02 12.18
C LEU A 36 14.60 -0.42 10.98
N LEU A 37 15.91 -0.18 11.08
CA LEU A 37 16.90 -0.43 10.02
C LEU A 37 17.09 -1.91 9.71
N GLU A 38 16.91 -2.78 10.69
CA GLU A 38 16.96 -4.23 10.51
C GLU A 38 15.70 -4.77 9.81
N ARG A 39 14.53 -4.19 10.11
CA ARG A 39 13.24 -4.87 9.85
C ARG A 39 12.40 -4.25 8.74
N LEU A 40 12.72 -3.05 8.29
CA LEU A 40 12.00 -2.34 7.22
C LEU A 40 12.87 -2.09 5.98
N ALA A 41 12.20 -1.94 4.84
CA ALA A 41 12.76 -1.39 3.62
C ALA A 41 12.14 -0.02 3.32
N ALA A 42 12.82 0.80 2.50
CA ALA A 42 12.28 2.09 2.08
C ALA A 42 10.92 1.95 1.38
N SER A 43 10.69 0.86 0.62
CA SER A 43 9.42 0.56 -0.03
C SER A 43 8.26 0.33 0.94
N ASP A 44 8.54 0.05 2.22
CA ASP A 44 7.51 -0.22 3.22
C ASP A 44 6.77 1.06 3.66
N PHE A 45 7.35 2.23 3.43
CA PHE A 45 6.71 3.50 3.73
C PHE A 45 5.73 3.91 2.63
N TYR A 46 4.61 4.51 3.03
CA TYR A 46 3.55 4.91 2.12
C TYR A 46 3.93 6.13 1.30
N THR A 47 4.50 7.16 1.92
CA THR A 47 4.82 8.43 1.25
C THR A 47 6.24 8.45 0.75
N ASP A 48 6.48 9.03 -0.43
CA ASP A 48 7.83 9.16 -0.99
C ASP A 48 8.77 9.94 -0.07
N ALA A 49 8.26 10.95 0.63
CA ALA A 49 9.02 11.70 1.63
C ALA A 49 9.56 10.77 2.73
N HIS A 50 8.74 9.87 3.29
CA HIS A 50 9.18 8.91 4.29
C HIS A 50 10.18 7.89 3.73
N ARG A 51 10.02 7.47 2.47
CA ARG A 51 10.99 6.59 1.80
C ARG A 51 12.36 7.24 1.70
N VAL A 52 12.40 8.51 1.31
CA VAL A 52 13.63 9.29 1.20
C VAL A 52 14.27 9.52 2.57
N ILE A 53 13.48 9.90 3.58
CA ILE A 53 13.96 10.05 4.97
C ILE A 53 14.59 8.74 5.46
N TYR A 54 13.87 7.62 5.34
CA TYR A 54 14.38 6.31 5.74
C TYR A 54 15.63 5.91 4.95
N GLY A 55 15.66 6.17 3.64
CA GLY A 55 16.82 5.93 2.79
C GLY A 55 18.06 6.73 3.26
N ALA A 56 17.88 7.99 3.66
CA ALA A 56 18.94 8.80 4.22
C ALA A 56 19.43 8.27 5.58
N MET A 57 18.52 7.83 6.46
CA MET A 57 18.87 7.17 7.72
C MET A 57 19.69 5.89 7.50
N LEU A 58 19.28 5.06 6.53
CA LEU A 58 20.01 3.84 6.16
C LEU A 58 21.39 4.15 5.60
N ALA A 59 21.52 5.23 4.80
CA ALA A 59 22.81 5.67 4.28
C ALA A 59 23.74 6.12 5.42
N LEU A 60 23.24 6.93 6.36
CA LEU A 60 23.99 7.35 7.55
C LEU A 60 24.50 6.15 8.34
N HIS A 61 23.62 5.21 8.66
CA HIS A 61 23.96 3.99 9.38
C HIS A 61 25.06 3.19 8.66
N ARG A 62 24.94 2.99 7.34
CA ARG A 62 25.95 2.27 6.53
C ARG A 62 27.31 2.97 6.48
N SER A 63 27.33 4.30 6.57
CA SER A 63 28.56 5.09 6.64
C SER A 63 29.14 5.21 8.06
N GLY A 64 28.53 4.58 9.07
CA GLY A 64 28.97 4.68 10.46
C GLY A 64 28.67 6.01 11.11
N HIS A 65 27.80 6.83 10.52
CA HIS A 65 27.31 8.06 11.12
C HIS A 65 26.09 7.79 12.01
N PRO A 66 25.92 8.56 13.10
CA PRO A 66 24.74 8.44 13.96
C PRO A 66 23.45 8.76 13.18
N VAL A 67 22.38 8.06 13.52
CA VAL A 67 21.04 8.27 12.96
C VAL A 67 20.27 9.17 13.93
N ASP A 68 20.49 10.46 13.78
CA ASP A 68 19.84 11.52 14.57
C ASP A 68 19.35 12.63 13.63
N HIS A 69 18.53 13.55 14.15
CA HIS A 69 17.94 14.62 13.33
C HIS A 69 18.99 15.57 12.71
N VAL A 70 20.07 15.90 13.41
CA VAL A 70 21.11 16.80 12.88
C VAL A 70 21.83 16.14 11.71
N SER A 71 22.23 14.89 11.88
CA SER A 71 22.89 14.08 10.85
C SER A 71 21.98 13.85 9.65
N LEU A 72 20.70 13.57 9.89
CA LEU A 72 19.68 13.41 8.86
C LEU A 72 19.51 14.70 8.03
N GLU A 73 19.34 15.84 8.70
CA GLU A 73 19.20 17.14 8.01
C GLU A 73 20.42 17.45 7.15
N ALA A 74 21.63 17.27 7.68
CA ALA A 74 22.86 17.48 6.94
C ALA A 74 22.93 16.57 5.70
N ARG A 75 22.55 15.30 5.83
CA ARG A 75 22.52 14.33 4.72
C ARG A 75 21.52 14.74 3.64
N LEU A 76 20.28 15.03 4.03
CA LEU A 76 19.21 15.44 3.10
C LEU A 76 19.55 16.74 2.38
N ARG A 77 20.23 17.68 3.03
CA ARG A 77 20.73 18.90 2.39
C ARG A 77 21.84 18.59 1.39
N ALA A 78 22.79 17.73 1.75
CA ALA A 78 23.87 17.33 0.86
C ALA A 78 23.37 16.61 -0.41
N THR A 79 22.23 15.93 -0.34
CA THR A 79 21.59 15.27 -1.49
C THR A 79 20.52 16.11 -2.19
N ASN A 80 20.29 17.35 -1.77
CA ASN A 80 19.22 18.23 -2.27
C ASN A 80 17.80 17.65 -2.11
N GLU A 81 17.59 16.80 -1.11
CA GLU A 81 16.30 16.16 -0.81
C GLU A 81 15.57 16.81 0.37
N PHE A 82 16.23 17.72 1.10
CA PHE A 82 15.67 18.35 2.31
C PHE A 82 14.33 19.07 2.07
N ASP A 83 14.25 19.88 1.02
CA ASP A 83 13.01 20.59 0.70
C ASP A 83 11.94 19.64 0.14
N PHE A 84 12.35 18.59 -0.59
CA PHE A 84 11.44 17.57 -1.12
C PHE A 84 10.68 16.84 0.00
N VAL A 85 11.36 16.51 1.10
CA VAL A 85 10.71 15.82 2.22
C VAL A 85 9.84 16.75 3.08
N GLY A 86 9.83 18.06 2.80
CA GLY A 86 9.04 19.06 3.53
C GLY A 86 9.86 19.92 4.50
N GLY A 87 11.20 19.82 4.46
CA GLY A 87 12.12 20.66 5.21
C GLY A 87 11.97 20.57 6.73
N TYR A 88 12.34 21.66 7.40
CA TYR A 88 12.35 21.74 8.86
C TYR A 88 11.01 21.39 9.52
N PRO A 89 9.84 21.87 9.01
CA PRO A 89 8.55 21.50 9.59
C PRO A 89 8.30 19.99 9.62
N LYS A 90 8.71 19.25 8.58
CA LYS A 90 8.54 17.79 8.56
C LYS A 90 9.41 17.11 9.61
N ILE A 91 10.68 17.49 9.75
CA ILE A 91 11.59 16.89 10.73
C ILE A 91 11.07 17.14 12.16
N GLN A 92 10.61 18.36 12.45
CA GLN A 92 10.02 18.68 13.74
C GLN A 92 8.74 17.89 14.02
N GLN A 93 7.87 17.73 13.02
CA GLN A 93 6.68 16.89 13.16
C GLN A 93 7.05 15.45 13.50
N LEU A 94 8.04 14.88 12.80
CA LEU A 94 8.50 13.52 13.08
C LEU A 94 9.03 13.40 14.51
N LEU A 95 9.86 14.34 14.98
CA LEU A 95 10.37 14.32 16.36
C LEU A 95 9.25 14.38 17.40
N GLN A 96 8.20 15.18 17.16
CA GLN A 96 7.04 15.26 18.04
C GLN A 96 6.24 13.95 18.06
N ASP A 97 5.90 13.42 16.88
CA ASP A 97 5.16 12.16 16.74
C ASP A 97 6.00 10.96 17.24
N GLY A 98 7.33 11.07 17.19
CA GLY A 98 8.28 10.08 17.67
C GLY A 98 8.15 9.76 19.15
N ALA A 99 7.65 10.69 19.96
CA ALA A 99 7.39 10.46 21.38
C ALA A 99 6.33 9.37 21.65
N LEU A 100 5.55 8.98 20.63
CA LEU A 100 4.59 7.88 20.71
C LEU A 100 5.25 6.49 20.61
N ALA A 101 6.47 6.42 20.05
CA ALA A 101 7.23 5.19 19.94
C ALA A 101 8.22 5.05 21.09
N ILE A 102 8.19 3.89 21.75
CA ILE A 102 9.19 3.42 22.70
C ILE A 102 9.70 2.05 22.22
N VAL A 103 10.89 1.65 22.67
CA VAL A 103 11.50 0.36 22.26
C VAL A 103 10.52 -0.82 22.43
N ALA A 104 9.71 -0.80 23.49
CA ALA A 104 8.73 -1.85 23.78
C ALA A 104 7.58 -1.95 22.77
N ASN A 105 7.13 -0.84 22.16
CA ASN A 105 6.00 -0.84 21.21
C ASN A 105 6.44 -0.69 19.74
N ALA A 106 7.70 -0.34 19.47
CA ALA A 106 8.25 -0.22 18.11
C ALA A 106 8.03 -1.48 17.25
N PRO A 107 8.18 -2.73 17.75
CA PRO A 107 7.89 -3.93 16.96
C PRO A 107 6.45 -4.00 16.44
N THR A 108 5.47 -3.48 17.19
CA THR A 108 4.06 -3.44 16.77
C THR A 108 3.87 -2.48 15.61
N TYR A 109 4.41 -1.27 15.70
CA TYR A 109 4.33 -0.27 14.65
C TYR A 109 5.06 -0.74 13.38
N ILE A 110 6.23 -1.38 13.53
CA ILE A 110 6.94 -2.02 12.40
C ILE A 110 6.03 -3.04 11.71
N GLY A 111 5.32 -3.86 12.49
CA GLY A 111 4.34 -4.81 11.96
C GLY A 111 3.22 -4.15 11.16
N GLN A 112 2.68 -3.03 11.65
CA GLN A 112 1.62 -2.28 10.97
C GLN A 112 2.10 -1.69 9.63
N VAL A 113 3.28 -1.05 9.61
CA VAL A 113 3.87 -0.48 8.39
C VAL A 113 4.13 -1.58 7.34
N ARG A 114 4.70 -2.72 7.75
CA ARG A 114 4.93 -3.87 6.85
C ARG A 114 3.64 -4.45 6.30
N GLU A 115 2.62 -4.59 7.15
CA GLU A 115 1.33 -5.12 6.72
C GLU A 115 0.66 -4.18 5.70
N ALA A 116 0.72 -2.87 5.93
CA ALA A 116 0.25 -1.89 4.97
C ALA A 116 1.03 -1.98 3.64
N ALA A 117 2.37 -2.09 3.69
CA ALA A 117 3.21 -2.27 2.51
C ALA A 117 2.85 -3.50 1.68
N ARG A 118 2.70 -4.65 2.34
CA ARG A 118 2.29 -5.91 1.69
C ARG A 118 0.94 -5.77 1.00
N LYS A 119 -0.03 -5.13 1.67
CA LYS A 119 -1.34 -4.86 1.05
C LYS A 119 -1.22 -3.95 -0.17
N ARG A 120 -0.37 -2.92 -0.14
CA ARG A 120 -0.12 -2.07 -1.31
C ARG A 120 0.51 -2.84 -2.46
N GLU A 121 1.46 -3.73 -2.18
CA GLU A 121 2.08 -4.58 -3.20
C GLU A 121 1.08 -5.55 -3.84
N LEU A 122 0.19 -6.15 -3.02
CA LEU A 122 -0.89 -7.00 -3.53
C LEU A 122 -1.88 -6.22 -4.41
N LEU A 123 -2.25 -5.00 -4.02
CA LEU A 123 -3.10 -4.13 -4.85
C LEU A 123 -2.41 -3.79 -6.18
N ALA A 124 -1.11 -3.47 -6.14
CA ALA A 124 -0.33 -3.19 -7.34
C ALA A 124 -0.24 -4.43 -8.26
N LEU A 125 -0.02 -5.62 -7.69
CA LEU A 125 -0.04 -6.88 -8.42
C LEU A 125 -1.40 -7.11 -9.09
N GLY A 126 -2.50 -6.93 -8.35
CA GLY A 126 -3.86 -7.08 -8.90
C GLY A 126 -4.12 -6.17 -10.10
N LYS A 127 -3.67 -4.91 -10.03
CA LYS A 127 -3.74 -3.96 -11.16
C LYS A 127 -2.92 -4.43 -12.36
N ARG A 128 -1.64 -4.79 -12.16
CA ARG A 128 -0.78 -5.30 -13.24
C ARG A 128 -1.34 -6.54 -13.91
N VAL A 129 -1.84 -7.50 -13.13
CA VAL A 129 -2.45 -8.74 -13.64
C VAL A 129 -3.69 -8.43 -14.47
N THR A 130 -4.55 -7.53 -13.98
CA THR A 130 -5.76 -7.13 -14.70
C THR A 130 -5.42 -6.47 -16.03
N GLU A 131 -4.50 -5.51 -16.02
CA GLU A 131 -4.04 -4.82 -17.23
C GLU A 131 -3.40 -5.79 -18.23
N ALA A 132 -2.54 -6.68 -17.75
CA ALA A 132 -1.88 -7.66 -18.60
C ALA A 132 -2.85 -8.69 -19.20
N ALA A 133 -3.88 -9.12 -18.45
CA ALA A 133 -4.94 -9.99 -18.97
C ALA A 133 -5.76 -9.30 -20.07
N LEU A 134 -6.11 -8.02 -19.89
CA LEU A 134 -6.83 -7.23 -20.90
C LEU A 134 -6.00 -7.01 -22.17
N ASN A 135 -4.68 -6.94 -22.04
CA ASN A 135 -3.74 -6.78 -23.16
C ASN A 135 -3.34 -8.11 -23.83
N GLY A 136 -3.99 -9.23 -23.46
CA GLY A 136 -3.79 -10.53 -24.11
C GLY A 136 -2.54 -11.30 -23.69
N LYS A 137 -1.94 -10.97 -22.53
CA LYS A 137 -0.82 -11.76 -21.98
C LYS A 137 -1.28 -13.21 -21.70
N PRO A 138 -0.50 -14.25 -22.07
CA PRO A 138 -0.87 -15.64 -21.81
C PRO A 138 -1.12 -15.93 -20.33
N ALA A 139 -2.12 -16.76 -20.04
CA ALA A 139 -2.53 -17.07 -18.67
C ALA A 139 -1.41 -17.68 -17.81
N ASP A 140 -0.58 -18.55 -18.41
CA ASP A 140 0.53 -19.22 -17.70
C ASP A 140 1.62 -18.23 -17.24
N GLU A 141 1.86 -17.17 -18.02
CA GLU A 141 2.79 -16.11 -17.62
C GLU A 141 2.23 -15.26 -16.48
N LEU A 142 0.92 -14.96 -16.50
CA LEU A 142 0.26 -14.25 -15.40
C LEU A 142 0.32 -15.05 -14.10
N LEU A 143 0.07 -16.36 -14.16
CA LEU A 143 0.17 -17.25 -13.00
C LEU A 143 1.59 -17.28 -12.44
N THR A 144 2.60 -17.28 -13.31
CA THR A 144 4.01 -17.23 -12.92
C THR A 144 4.38 -15.92 -12.22
N GLU A 145 3.88 -14.78 -12.72
CA GLU A 145 4.08 -13.45 -12.11
C GLU A 145 3.45 -13.37 -10.72
N ILE A 146 2.22 -13.88 -10.58
CA ILE A 146 1.51 -13.96 -9.30
C ILE A 146 2.30 -14.83 -8.32
N ALA A 147 2.68 -16.05 -8.73
CA ALA A 147 3.41 -16.98 -7.87
C ALA A 147 4.74 -16.41 -7.38
N THR A 148 5.49 -15.76 -8.27
CA THR A 148 6.76 -15.10 -7.93
C THR A 148 6.55 -13.98 -6.90
N THR A 149 5.58 -13.10 -7.13
CA THR A 149 5.29 -11.98 -6.23
C THR A 149 4.82 -12.46 -4.85
N VAL A 150 3.91 -13.44 -4.81
CA VAL A 150 3.40 -14.04 -3.55
C VAL A 150 4.53 -14.68 -2.74
N LYS A 151 5.50 -15.31 -3.41
CA LYS A 151 6.68 -15.86 -2.77
C LYS A 151 7.57 -14.77 -2.15
N HIS A 152 7.86 -13.69 -2.88
CA HIS A 152 8.72 -12.60 -2.39
C HIS A 152 8.13 -11.84 -1.20
N LEU A 153 6.80 -11.71 -1.15
CA LEU A 153 6.10 -11.10 -0.03
C LEU A 153 6.26 -11.89 1.30
N GLY A 154 6.84 -13.10 1.25
CA GLY A 154 6.99 -13.98 2.41
C GLY A 154 5.64 -14.47 2.91
N LEU A 155 4.65 -14.55 2.02
CA LEU A 155 3.32 -15.05 2.33
C LEU A 155 3.32 -16.58 2.48
N THR A 156 4.40 -17.24 2.09
CA THR A 156 4.68 -18.63 2.44
C THR A 156 5.50 -18.65 3.72
N ARG A 157 4.84 -18.80 4.86
CA ARG A 157 5.51 -19.19 6.12
C ARG A 157 5.93 -20.66 5.98
N GLU A 158 7.14 -21.01 6.41
CA GLU A 158 7.65 -22.40 6.38
C GLU A 158 6.74 -23.37 7.18
N ASP A 159 5.93 -22.82 8.08
CA ASP A 159 4.97 -23.49 8.96
C ASP A 159 3.55 -23.61 8.35
N GLY A 160 3.36 -23.28 7.06
CA GLY A 160 2.08 -23.46 6.35
C GLY A 160 0.99 -22.42 6.63
N GLY A 161 1.26 -21.40 7.46
CA GLY A 161 0.33 -20.29 7.70
C GLY A 161 0.58 -19.10 6.78
N ALA A 162 -0.28 -18.85 5.80
CA ALA A 162 -0.19 -17.66 4.96
C ALA A 162 -0.80 -16.41 5.65
N PRO A 163 -0.55 -15.18 5.16
CA PRO A 163 -1.28 -14.00 5.61
C PRO A 163 -2.78 -14.19 5.34
N PHE A 164 -3.62 -13.47 6.10
CA PHE A 164 -5.09 -13.59 6.05
C PHE A 164 -5.67 -14.85 6.69
N GLY A 165 -4.84 -15.74 7.28
CA GLY A 165 -5.33 -16.96 7.93
C GLY A 165 -5.78 -18.06 6.96
N LEU A 166 -5.45 -17.92 5.67
CA LEU A 166 -5.73 -18.91 4.62
C LEU A 166 -4.40 -19.47 4.12
N GLY A 167 -4.28 -20.78 3.90
CA GLY A 167 -3.07 -21.36 3.31
C GLY A 167 -2.88 -20.98 1.84
N LEU A 168 -1.65 -21.00 1.29
CA LEU A 168 -1.41 -20.76 -0.16
C LEU A 168 -2.23 -21.72 -1.04
N GLY A 169 -2.35 -22.98 -0.61
CA GLY A 169 -3.20 -23.96 -1.30
C GLY A 169 -4.68 -23.58 -1.28
N GLU A 170 -5.16 -22.96 -0.21
CA GLU A 170 -6.53 -22.50 -0.06
C GLU A 170 -6.79 -21.22 -0.87
N PHE A 171 -5.84 -20.29 -0.89
CA PHE A 171 -5.87 -19.11 -1.76
C PHE A 171 -5.88 -19.51 -3.25
N LEU A 172 -5.01 -20.44 -3.65
CA LEU A 172 -4.98 -20.97 -5.02
C LEU A 172 -6.24 -21.79 -5.35
N ALA A 173 -6.80 -22.52 -4.38
CA ALA A 173 -8.07 -23.21 -4.55
C ALA A 173 -9.22 -22.22 -4.77
N LEU A 174 -9.26 -21.10 -4.02
CA LEU A 174 -10.24 -20.04 -4.20
C LEU A 174 -10.19 -19.44 -5.61
N LEU A 175 -8.98 -19.23 -6.16
CA LEU A 175 -8.80 -18.76 -7.54
C LEU A 175 -9.21 -19.80 -8.59
N ARG A 176 -9.17 -21.09 -8.26
CA ARG A 176 -9.58 -22.19 -9.13
C ARG A 176 -11.07 -22.51 -9.06
N THR A 177 -11.78 -22.07 -8.03
CA THR A 177 -13.23 -22.27 -7.96
C THR A 177 -13.95 -21.36 -8.95
N PRO A 178 -14.69 -21.91 -9.94
CA PRO A 178 -15.50 -21.09 -10.82
C PRO A 178 -16.59 -20.43 -9.98
N ARG A 179 -16.54 -19.11 -9.82
CA ARG A 179 -17.67 -18.37 -9.26
C ARG A 179 -18.81 -18.46 -10.27
N HIS A 180 -19.82 -19.27 -9.94
CA HIS A 180 -21.14 -19.10 -10.55
C HIS A 180 -21.64 -17.71 -10.17
N VAL A 181 -21.34 -16.71 -10.99
CA VAL A 181 -22.08 -15.46 -11.00
C VAL A 181 -23.48 -15.82 -11.46
N SER A 182 -24.40 -15.99 -10.50
CA SER A 182 -25.82 -16.07 -10.79
C SER A 182 -26.23 -14.72 -11.37
N VAL A 183 -26.20 -14.61 -12.69
CA VAL A 183 -26.77 -13.48 -13.41
C VAL A 183 -28.27 -13.59 -13.21
N ARG A 184 -28.81 -12.83 -12.26
CA ARG A 184 -30.25 -12.72 -12.05
C ARG A 184 -30.86 -12.21 -13.37
N PRO A 185 -31.82 -12.91 -13.99
CA PRO A 185 -32.39 -12.47 -15.25
C PRO A 185 -32.99 -11.08 -15.08
N ALA A 186 -32.72 -10.21 -16.06
CA ALA A 186 -33.19 -8.83 -16.05
C ALA A 186 -34.73 -8.80 -15.89
N PRO A 187 -35.29 -7.90 -15.06
CA PRO A 187 -36.74 -7.77 -14.95
C PRO A 187 -37.33 -7.39 -16.31
N ALA A 188 -38.43 -8.07 -16.68
CA ALA A 188 -39.13 -7.85 -17.94
C ALA A 188 -39.46 -6.36 -18.13
N ALA A 189 -39.16 -5.84 -19.32
CA ALA A 189 -39.38 -4.45 -19.67
C ALA A 189 -40.87 -4.08 -19.51
N PRO A 190 -41.22 -2.93 -18.92
CA PRO A 190 -42.59 -2.48 -18.83
C PRO A 190 -43.15 -2.15 -20.23
N PRO A 191 -44.46 -2.37 -20.48
CA PRO A 191 -45.05 -2.16 -21.80
C PRO A 191 -44.94 -0.69 -22.22
N ALA A 192 -44.60 -0.48 -23.51
CA ALA A 192 -44.41 0.85 -24.10
C ALA A 192 -45.67 1.72 -23.93
N ARG A 193 -45.54 2.86 -23.24
CA ARG A 193 -46.59 3.89 -23.18
C ARG A 193 -46.79 4.46 -24.59
N GLY A 194 -47.99 4.26 -25.14
CA GLY A 194 -48.40 4.79 -26.43
C GLY A 194 -48.23 6.31 -26.51
N VAL A 195 -47.59 6.75 -27.60
CA VAL A 195 -47.46 8.15 -27.98
C VAL A 195 -48.84 8.72 -28.27
N ARG A 196 -49.33 9.64 -27.43
CA ARG A 196 -50.51 10.45 -27.77
C ARG A 196 -50.14 11.36 -28.93
N ARG A 197 -50.79 11.16 -30.08
CA ARG A 197 -50.75 12.10 -31.21
C ARG A 197 -51.48 13.37 -30.77
N ASP A 198 -50.75 14.47 -30.74
CA ASP A 198 -51.29 15.80 -30.53
C ASP A 198 -51.86 16.29 -31.88
N ASP A 199 -53.18 16.38 -31.96
CA ASP A 199 -53.91 16.84 -33.15
C ASP A 199 -54.49 18.23 -32.83
N GLY A 200 -53.62 19.24 -32.85
CA GLY A 200 -53.94 20.64 -32.56
C GLY A 200 -54.18 21.45 -33.82
N ARG A 201 -55.47 21.66 -34.14
CA ARG A 201 -55.99 22.41 -35.30
C ARG A 201 -55.47 23.86 -35.38
N ARG A 202 -55.20 24.28 -36.61
CA ARG A 202 -55.18 25.69 -37.05
C ARG A 202 -56.59 26.27 -36.98
N SER A 203 -56.72 27.46 -36.39
CA SER A 203 -57.50 28.60 -36.91
C SER A 203 -57.04 29.85 -36.15
#